data_AF-A0A2G9TNJ6-F1
#
_entry.id   AF-A0A2G9TNJ6-F1
#
_cell.length_a   1.000
_cell.length_b   1.000
_cell.length_c   1.000
_cell.angle_alpha   90.00
_cell.angle_beta   90.00
_cell.angle_gamma   90.00
#
_symmetry.space_group_name_H-M   'P 1'
#
loop_
_entity.id
_entity.type
_entity.pdbx_description
1 polymer ?
#
loop_
_entity_poly.entity_id
_entity_poly.type
_entity_poly.pdbx_seq_one_letter_code
_entity_poly.pdbx_strand_id
1 'polypeptide(L)'
;YISPECTCMDEDGSAYDFCYHLPENKTIRGERFSCEHLSILKSLGLLNTSQFPFAPGNIDPMFVAAFSEDHQEEALYLPNNAGKDVKEMFKYRRI
;
A
#
# COMPACT_ATOMS: atom_id res chain seq x y z
N TYR A 1 8.16 9.52 -13.04
CA TYR A 1 7.88 10.84 -12.46
C TYR A 1 6.82 10.64 -11.40
N ILE A 2 7.12 10.99 -10.15
CA ILE A 2 6.18 10.89 -9.02
C ILE A 2 5.49 12.24 -8.92
N SER A 3 4.16 12.22 -8.84
CA SER A 3 3.39 13.45 -8.76
C SER A 3 3.51 14.09 -7.37
N PRO A 4 3.62 15.43 -7.24
CA PRO A 4 3.81 16.10 -5.94
C PRO A 4 2.83 15.71 -4.83
N GLU A 5 1.57 15.48 -5.19
CA GLU A 5 0.47 15.01 -4.34
C GLU A 5 0.62 13.57 -3.86
N CYS A 6 1.46 12.77 -4.51
CA CYS A 6 1.79 11.39 -4.16
C CYS A 6 3.16 11.25 -3.48
N THR A 7 3.97 12.31 -3.49
CA THR A 7 5.33 12.29 -2.97
C THR A 7 5.38 12.28 -1.45
N CYS A 8 6.11 11.33 -0.88
CA CYS A 8 6.67 11.42 0.48
C CYS A 8 8.20 11.47 0.38
N MET A 9 8.84 12.38 1.12
CA MET A 9 10.30 12.49 1.18
C MET A 9 10.82 11.90 2.49
N ASP A 10 11.87 11.09 2.42
CA ASP A 10 12.59 10.66 3.62
C ASP A 10 13.60 11.72 4.10
N GLU A 11 14.19 11.48 5.27
CA GLU A 11 15.17 12.37 5.88
C GLU A 11 16.45 12.54 5.03
N ASP A 12 16.73 11.58 4.13
CA ASP A 12 17.87 11.62 3.21
C ASP A 12 17.54 12.36 1.90
N GLY A 13 16.30 12.86 1.75
CA GLY A 13 15.82 13.57 0.56
C GLY A 13 15.36 12.68 -0.59
N SER A 14 15.22 11.37 -0.37
CA SER A 14 14.69 10.43 -1.37
C SER A 14 13.17 10.51 -1.43
N ALA A 15 12.63 10.60 -2.65
CA ALA A 15 11.19 10.67 -2.89
C ALA A 15 10.59 9.29 -3.19
N TYR A 16 9.46 8.98 -2.54
CA TYR A 16 8.71 7.74 -2.70
C TYR A 16 7.27 8.04 -3.11
N ASP A 17 6.72 7.14 -3.93
CA ASP A 17 5.33 7.21 -4.36
C ASP A 17 4.43 6.52 -3.34
N PHE A 18 3.61 7.32 -2.65
CA PHE A 18 2.69 6.87 -1.62
C PHE A 18 1.24 6.86 -2.12
N CYS A 19 1.00 6.96 -3.42
CA CYS A 19 -0.32 6.74 -3.99
C CYS A 19 -0.48 5.27 -4.43
N TYR A 20 -1.68 4.72 -4.23
CA TYR A 20 -2.09 3.54 -5.00
C TYR A 20 -2.33 3.95 -6.45
N HIS A 21 -1.76 3.19 -7.40
CA HIS A 21 -2.03 3.33 -8.83
C HIS A 21 -2.87 2.15 -9.30
N LEU A 22 -3.95 2.44 -10.03
CA LEU A 22 -4.76 1.36 -10.59
C LEU A 22 -3.90 0.58 -11.62
N PRO A 23 -3.71 -0.73 -11.46
CA PRO A 23 -2.82 -1.50 -12.32
C PRO A 23 -3.20 -1.45 -13.80
N GLU A 24 -4.49 -1.53 -14.11
CA GLU A 24 -5.02 -1.48 -15.48
C GLU A 24 -4.87 -0.08 -16.09
N ASN A 25 -4.80 0.96 -15.25
CA ASN A 25 -4.59 2.33 -15.69
C ASN A 25 -3.82 3.16 -14.65
N LYS A 26 -2.49 3.19 -14.80
CA LYS A 26 -1.58 3.89 -13.88
C LYS A 26 -1.79 5.41 -13.78
N THR A 27 -2.57 6.01 -14.68
CA THR A 27 -2.97 7.43 -14.58
C THR A 27 -4.03 7.66 -13.51
N ILE A 28 -4.81 6.63 -13.17
CA ILE A 28 -5.77 6.66 -12.07
C ILE A 28 -5.03 6.33 -10.79
N ARG A 29 -5.20 7.20 -9.79
CA ARG A 29 -4.53 7.09 -8.50
C ARG A 29 -5.50 7.33 -7.35
N GLY A 30 -5.18 6.71 -6.22
CA GLY A 30 -5.83 6.93 -4.94
C GLY A 30 -5.41 8.23 -4.27
N GLU A 31 -5.92 8.43 -3.06
CA GLU A 31 -5.38 9.42 -2.15
C GLU A 31 -4.00 8.97 -1.65
N ARG A 32 -3.10 9.91 -1.39
CA ARG A 32 -1.75 9.61 -0.88
C ARG A 32 -1.86 9.11 0.57
N PHE A 33 -1.21 7.99 0.86
CA PHE A 33 -1.07 7.50 2.23
C PHE A 33 -0.27 8.48 3.11
N SER A 34 -0.50 8.45 4.42
CA SER A 34 0.27 9.27 5.36
C SER A 34 1.77 9.00 5.24
N CYS A 35 2.59 10.05 5.21
CA CYS A 35 4.05 9.90 5.23
C CYS A 35 4.57 9.56 6.64
N GLU A 36 3.71 9.58 7.67
CA GLU A 36 4.09 9.38 9.08
C GLU A 36 4.84 8.06 9.31
N HIS A 37 4.51 7.01 8.56
CA HIS A 37 5.12 5.70 8.69
C HIS A 37 6.23 5.42 7.67
N LEU A 38 6.69 6.43 6.92
CA LEU A 38 7.76 6.27 5.91
C LEU A 38 9.04 5.70 6.49
N SER A 39 9.47 6.19 7.66
CA SER A 39 10.69 5.72 8.34
C SER A 39 10.59 4.25 8.76
N ILE A 40 9.41 3.84 9.22
CA ILE A 40 9.11 2.44 9.59
C ILE A 40 9.13 1.55 8.34
N LEU A 41 8.46 1.98 7.25
CA LEU A 41 8.48 1.24 5.99
C LEU A 41 9.90 1.12 5.42
N LYS A 42 10.74 2.15 5.58
CA LYS A 42 12.15 2.13 5.19
C LYS A 42 12.94 1.12 6.02
N SER A 43 12.81 1.13 7.34
CA SER A 43 13.56 0.23 8.23
C SER A 43 13.18 -1.24 8.03
N LEU A 44 11.94 -1.51 7.64
CA LEU A 44 11.44 -2.83 7.29
C LEU A 44 11.80 -3.26 5.85
N GLY A 45 12.42 -2.39 5.05
CA GLY A 45 12.73 -2.68 3.64
C GLY A 45 11.51 -2.76 2.73
N LEU A 46 10.37 -2.17 3.13
CA LEU A 46 9.08 -2.26 2.43
C LEU A 46 8.86 -1.19 1.35
N LEU A 47 9.77 -0.22 1.24
CA LEU A 47 9.65 0.85 0.24
C LEU A 47 9.93 0.38 -1.21
N ASN A 48 10.64 -0.73 -1.38
CA ASN A 48 10.92 -1.29 -2.69
C ASN A 48 10.18 -2.61 -2.90
N THR A 49 8.97 -2.51 -3.45
CA THR A 49 8.13 -3.69 -3.67
C THR A 49 8.54 -4.57 -4.85
N SER A 50 9.45 -4.09 -5.71
CA SER A 50 9.96 -4.87 -6.84
C SER A 50 10.76 -6.11 -6.43
N GLN A 51 11.17 -6.18 -5.16
CA GLN A 51 11.92 -7.30 -4.59
C GLN A 51 11.02 -8.32 -3.90
N PHE A 52 9.74 -8.03 -3.67
CA PHE A 52 8.84 -9.01 -3.08
C PHE A 52 8.50 -10.05 -4.13
N PRO A 53 8.78 -11.35 -3.87
CA PRO A 53 8.32 -12.42 -4.73
C PRO A 53 6.81 -12.55 -4.55
N PHE A 54 6.04 -11.69 -5.21
CA PHE A 54 4.65 -11.99 -5.48
C PHE A 54 4.64 -13.32 -6.24
N ALA A 55 3.87 -14.29 -5.74
CA ALA A 55 3.92 -15.66 -6.23
C ALA A 55 3.85 -15.66 -7.77
N PRO A 56 4.68 -16.45 -8.48
CA PRO A 56 4.69 -16.45 -9.94
C PRO A 56 3.32 -16.88 -10.45
N GLY A 57 2.57 -15.89 -10.94
CA GLY A 57 1.18 -15.99 -11.37
C GLY A 57 0.61 -14.58 -11.51
N ASN A 58 -0.33 -14.39 -12.43
CA ASN A 58 -1.07 -13.14 -12.66
C ASN A 58 -1.93 -12.77 -11.43
N ILE A 59 -1.31 -12.54 -10.28
CA ILE A 59 -1.98 -11.96 -9.12
C ILE A 59 -1.67 -10.47 -9.20
N ASP A 60 -2.72 -9.70 -9.43
CA ASP A 60 -2.71 -8.25 -9.36
C ASP A 60 -3.36 -7.84 -8.02
N PRO A 61 -2.57 -7.83 -6.93
CA PRO A 61 -3.13 -7.67 -5.60
C PRO A 61 -3.72 -6.27 -5.44
N MET A 62 -5.02 -6.19 -5.20
CA MET A 62 -5.70 -4.92 -4.86
C MET A 62 -5.22 -4.32 -3.53
N PHE A 63 -4.68 -5.15 -2.62
CA PHE A 63 -4.07 -4.69 -1.37
C PHE A 63 -2.94 -5.64 -0.96
N VAL A 64 -1.91 -5.09 -0.33
CA VAL A 64 -0.82 -5.83 0.32
C VAL A 64 -0.76 -5.34 1.76
N ALA A 65 -0.78 -6.27 2.72
CA ALA A 65 -0.65 -5.96 4.14
C ALA A 65 0.58 -6.69 4.69
N ALA A 66 1.27 -6.05 5.62
CA ALA A 66 2.38 -6.62 6.37
C ALA A 66 2.05 -6.59 7.86
N PHE A 67 2.49 -7.62 8.57
CA PHE A 67 2.33 -7.78 10.02
C PHE A 67 3.61 -8.42 10.57
N SER A 68 3.92 -8.15 11.82
CA SER A 68 5.04 -8.80 12.50
C SER A 68 4.66 -10.24 12.90
N GLU A 69 5.66 -11.11 13.05
CA GLU A 69 5.46 -12.54 13.32
C GLU A 69 4.68 -12.80 14.62
N ASP A 70 4.93 -11.97 15.63
CA ASP A 70 4.23 -11.97 16.92
C ASP A 70 2.78 -11.49 16.85
N HIS A 71 2.36 -10.90 15.73
CA HIS A 71 1.00 -10.42 15.46
C HIS A 71 0.33 -11.12 14.26
N GLN A 72 0.88 -12.26 13.81
CA GLN A 72 0.36 -12.97 12.64
C GLN A 72 -1.05 -13.54 12.85
N GLU A 73 -1.37 -14.00 14.06
CA GLU A 73 -2.69 -14.56 14.34
C GLU A 73 -3.77 -13.47 14.32
N GLU A 74 -3.48 -12.29 14.85
CA GLU A 74 -4.34 -11.11 14.78
C GLU A 74 -4.56 -10.67 13.34
N ALA A 75 -3.50 -10.70 12.53
CA ALA A 75 -3.57 -10.35 11.12
C ALA A 75 -4.52 -11.25 10.32
N LEU A 76 -4.73 -12.51 10.71
CA LEU A 76 -5.70 -13.41 10.08
C LEU A 76 -7.16 -13.00 10.32
N TYR A 77 -7.44 -12.26 11.40
CA TYR A 77 -8.76 -11.69 11.65
C TYR A 77 -8.98 -10.36 10.91
N LEU A 78 -7.91 -9.68 10.48
CA LEU A 78 -8.03 -8.46 9.69
C LEU A 78 -8.79 -8.68 8.39
N PRO A 79 -8.55 -9.69 7.53
CA PRO A 79 -9.34 -9.94 6.32
C PRO A 79 -10.86 -10.03 6.53
N ASN A 80 -11.33 -10.52 7.68
CA ASN A 80 -12.76 -10.59 7.97
C ASN A 80 -13.38 -9.22 8.29
N ASN A 81 -12.57 -8.26 8.76
CA ASN A 81 -12.97 -6.87 9.01
C ASN A 81 -12.57 -5.95 7.85
N ALA A 82 -11.35 -6.04 7.34
CA ALA A 82 -10.86 -5.42 6.11
C ALA A 82 -11.71 -5.80 4.90
N GLY A 83 -12.24 -7.02 4.78
CA GLY A 83 -13.21 -7.36 3.72
C GLY A 83 -14.52 -6.56 3.80
N LYS A 84 -14.91 -6.09 4.99
CA LYS A 84 -16.02 -5.15 5.20
C LYS A 84 -15.58 -3.70 4.99
N ASP A 85 -14.44 -3.29 5.52
CA ASP A 85 -13.93 -1.91 5.41
C ASP A 85 -13.49 -1.57 3.99
N VAL A 86 -12.92 -2.52 3.25
CA VAL A 86 -12.59 -2.41 1.82
C VAL A 86 -13.88 -2.31 1.00
N LYS A 87 -14.91 -3.12 1.30
CA LYS A 87 -16.23 -2.97 0.66
C LYS A 87 -16.88 -1.62 0.96
N GLU A 88 -16.74 -1.09 2.17
CA GLU A 88 -17.25 0.23 2.54
C GLU A 88 -16.42 1.36 1.89
N MET A 89 -15.08 1.25 1.79
CA MET A 89 -14.24 2.19 1.01
C MET A 89 -14.66 2.27 -0.47
N PHE A 90 -15.06 1.14 -1.08
CA PHE A 90 -15.59 1.12 -2.45
C PHE A 90 -17.06 1.52 -2.56
N LYS A 91 -17.83 1.44 -1.47
CA LYS A 91 -19.24 1.91 -1.43
C LYS A 91 -19.35 3.43 -1.45
N TYR A 92 -18.38 4.13 -0.85
CA TYR A 92 -18.32 5.59 -0.83
C TYR A 92 -17.62 6.23 -2.05
N ARG A 93 -17.11 5.43 -3.00
CA ARG A 93 -16.50 5.91 -4.26
C ARG A 93 -17.30 5.51 -5.51
N ARG A 94 -18.64 5.55 -5.43
CA ARG A 94 -19.48 5.59 -6.63
C ARG A 94 -19.68 7.08 -7.01
N ILE A 95 -18.80 7.58 -7.87
CA ILE A 95 -19.12 8.70 -8.77
C ILE A 95 -19.59 8.08 -10.08
#